data_AF-A0A0Q9KY98-F1
#
_entry.id   AF-A0A0Q9KY98-F1
#
_cell.length_a   1.000
_cell.length_b   1.000
_cell.length_c   1.000
_cell.angle_alpha   90.00
_cell.angle_beta   90.00
_cell.angle_gamma   90.00
#
_symmetry.space_group_name_H-M   'P 1'
#
loop_
_entity.id
_entity.type
_entity.pdbx_description
1 polymer ?
#
loop_
_entity_poly.entity_id
_entity_poly.type
_entity_poly.pdbx_seq_one_letter_code
_entity_poly.pdbx_strand_id
1 'polypeptide(L)'
;MSSFAKFGNELYTGRRSYDFVGKKKLWFLIAAVAIALAVLIPVAKGGFNLGIEFRGGSEFTVSNVKTTDASLGEKAVHDVVAGSVPRVANVAGTTMRIQTDKLTDDETIKIKEGLTTAYGVTDNEVTSTFVGPTWGADVTKQALIGLVVFVALATVLMALYFRTWKMSLSAIAGMLVTMFITAGVYALSDFEVTPSAIIGFLTVLSYSLYDTVVVFDKIRENTADLDSSTRRTFGEEVNLAVNQTLVRSINTMMVAILPVGAILFIGAGLLGAGTLRDLSLALFVGILIGTAATIFVAAPMYAWLRQNEPALVKQAQRVERRRADSAAKDAAAAQPAQA
;
A
#
# COMPACT_ATOMS: atom_id res chain seq x y z
N MET A 1 -1.77 -14.40 32.38
CA MET A 1 -1.72 -13.07 31.73
C MET A 1 -1.42 -13.29 30.25
N SER A 2 -2.20 -12.67 29.36
CA SER A 2 -2.30 -13.06 27.95
C SER A 2 -0.95 -13.11 27.23
N SER A 3 -0.74 -14.17 26.45
CA SER A 3 0.46 -14.42 25.64
C SER A 3 0.93 -13.18 24.85
N PHE A 4 -0.01 -12.36 24.38
CA PHE A 4 0.25 -11.15 23.62
C PHE A 4 0.84 -9.99 24.45
N ALA A 5 0.37 -9.76 25.68
CA ALA A 5 0.93 -8.73 26.56
C ALA A 5 2.37 -9.09 26.98
N LYS A 6 2.63 -10.37 27.23
CA LYS A 6 3.99 -10.88 27.49
C LYS A 6 4.88 -10.71 26.26
N PHE A 7 4.40 -11.07 25.07
CA PHE A 7 5.13 -10.91 23.81
C PHE A 7 5.50 -9.44 23.52
N GLY A 8 4.55 -8.50 23.68
CA GLY A 8 4.82 -7.08 23.47
C GLY A 8 5.81 -6.50 24.47
N ASN A 9 5.74 -6.89 25.74
CA ASN A 9 6.71 -6.45 26.74
C ASN A 9 8.11 -7.03 26.48
N GLU A 10 8.21 -8.27 26.02
CA GLU A 10 9.49 -8.90 25.64
C GLU A 10 10.14 -8.20 24.44
N LEU A 11 9.35 -7.78 23.45
CA LEU A 11 9.82 -6.95 22.33
C LEU A 11 10.24 -5.55 22.80
N TYR A 12 9.45 -4.93 23.67
CA TYR A 12 9.72 -3.57 24.14
C TYR A 12 11.00 -3.48 24.97
N THR A 13 11.21 -4.45 25.87
CA THR A 13 12.42 -4.56 26.70
C THR A 13 13.64 -5.05 25.93
N GLY A 14 13.45 -5.55 24.70
CA GLY A 14 14.50 -6.17 23.89
C GLY A 14 14.92 -7.56 24.38
N ARG A 15 14.15 -8.18 25.29
CA ARG A 15 14.37 -9.60 25.68
C ARG A 15 14.13 -10.54 24.50
N ARG A 16 13.19 -10.18 23.63
CA ARG A 16 12.96 -10.80 22.32
C ARG A 16 13.20 -9.73 21.27
N SER A 17 14.04 -10.00 20.28
CA SER A 17 14.32 -9.05 19.20
C SER A 17 14.44 -9.81 17.88
N TYR A 18 13.67 -9.36 16.88
CA TYR A 18 13.80 -9.81 15.51
C TYR A 18 14.78 -8.88 14.78
N ASP A 19 15.70 -9.48 14.03
CA ASP A 19 16.72 -8.73 13.29
C ASP A 19 16.21 -8.30 11.92
N PHE A 20 15.65 -7.09 11.87
CA PHE A 20 15.21 -6.42 10.64
C PHE A 20 16.38 -5.71 9.96
N VAL A 21 17.22 -5.01 10.74
CA VAL A 21 18.30 -4.17 10.24
C VAL A 21 19.49 -5.00 9.71
N GLY A 22 19.86 -6.09 10.37
CA GLY A 22 20.93 -6.99 9.92
C GLY A 22 20.57 -7.72 8.62
N LYS A 23 19.27 -8.00 8.41
CA LYS A 23 18.73 -8.61 7.19
C LYS A 23 18.40 -7.61 6.07
N LYS A 24 18.82 -6.35 6.17
CA LYS A 24 18.52 -5.28 5.19
C LYS A 24 18.74 -5.66 3.72
N LYS A 25 19.78 -6.42 3.39
CA LYS A 25 20.06 -6.84 1.99
C LYS A 25 18.93 -7.70 1.42
N LEU A 26 18.38 -8.62 2.23
CA LEU A 26 17.26 -9.47 1.83
C LEU A 26 16.02 -8.61 1.60
N TRP A 27 15.71 -7.71 2.53
CA TRP A 27 14.51 -6.86 2.42
C TRP A 27 14.59 -5.87 1.26
N PHE A 28 15.77 -5.28 1.00
CA PHE A 28 15.97 -4.43 -0.17
C PHE A 28 15.87 -5.21 -1.47
N LEU A 29 16.37 -6.45 -1.52
CA LEU A 29 16.19 -7.32 -2.68
C LEU A 29 14.71 -7.62 -2.93
N ILE A 30 13.96 -8.01 -1.88
CA ILE A 30 12.52 -8.28 -1.97
C ILE A 30 11.77 -7.04 -2.44
N ALA A 31 12.04 -5.87 -1.85
CA ALA A 31 11.39 -4.63 -2.23
C ALA A 31 11.73 -4.22 -3.68
N ALA A 32 12.99 -4.35 -4.09
CA ALA A 32 13.42 -4.05 -5.45
C ALA A 32 12.75 -4.97 -6.49
N VAL A 33 12.67 -6.27 -6.20
CA VAL A 33 11.95 -7.24 -7.05
C VAL A 33 10.45 -6.92 -7.09
N ALA A 34 9.84 -6.63 -5.96
CA ALA A 34 8.42 -6.27 -5.90
C ALA A 34 8.11 -4.99 -6.69
N ILE A 35 8.97 -3.96 -6.59
CA ILE A 35 8.84 -2.72 -7.38
C ILE A 35 9.04 -3.01 -8.87
N ALA A 36 10.05 -3.82 -9.23
CA ALA A 36 10.30 -4.20 -10.62
C ALA A 36 9.06 -4.90 -11.21
N LEU A 37 8.48 -5.86 -10.48
CA LEU A 37 7.24 -6.53 -10.90
C LEU A 37 6.08 -5.53 -11.01
N ALA A 38 5.91 -4.65 -10.02
CA ALA A 38 4.86 -3.64 -10.01
C ALA A 38 4.90 -2.68 -11.22
N VAL A 39 6.10 -2.41 -11.75
CA VAL A 39 6.29 -1.59 -12.95
C VAL A 39 6.16 -2.41 -14.23
N LEU A 40 6.66 -3.65 -14.25
CA LEU A 40 6.67 -4.50 -15.46
C LEU A 40 5.29 -5.07 -15.80
N ILE A 41 4.48 -5.44 -14.80
CA ILE A 41 3.14 -6.01 -14.99
C ILE A 41 2.23 -5.12 -15.85
N PRO A 42 2.05 -3.82 -15.54
CA PRO A 42 1.21 -2.96 -16.39
C PRO A 42 1.78 -2.79 -17.79
N VAL A 43 3.12 -2.74 -17.95
CA VAL A 43 3.74 -2.66 -19.28
C VAL A 43 3.42 -3.91 -20.11
N ALA A 44 3.46 -5.09 -19.50
CA ALA A 44 3.17 -6.36 -20.17
C ALA A 44 1.67 -6.59 -20.46
N LYS A 45 0.76 -6.13 -19.57
CA LYS A 45 -0.70 -6.26 -19.76
C LYS A 45 -1.31 -5.18 -20.67
N GLY A 46 -0.52 -4.22 -21.17
CA GLY A 46 -1.02 -3.14 -22.02
C GLY A 46 -1.61 -1.95 -21.24
N GLY A 47 -1.21 -1.77 -19.98
CA GLY A 47 -1.57 -0.65 -19.11
C GLY A 47 -2.39 -1.04 -17.89
N PHE A 48 -2.87 -0.02 -17.17
CA PHE A 48 -3.83 -0.19 -16.09
C PHE A 48 -5.26 -0.32 -16.65
N ASN A 49 -6.12 -1.06 -15.93
CA ASN A 49 -7.54 -1.06 -16.21
C ASN A 49 -8.14 0.26 -15.70
N LEU A 50 -8.12 1.32 -16.51
CA LEU A 50 -8.68 2.62 -16.12
C LEU A 50 -10.20 2.60 -16.24
N GLY A 51 -10.88 3.12 -15.22
CA GLY A 51 -12.33 3.34 -15.24
C GLY A 51 -12.75 4.37 -16.29
N ILE A 52 -14.07 4.41 -16.55
CA ILE A 52 -14.65 5.30 -17.56
C ILE A 52 -14.42 6.78 -17.24
N GLU A 53 -14.23 7.13 -15.97
CA GLU A 53 -13.94 8.49 -15.53
C GLU A 53 -12.58 9.01 -16.00
N PHE A 54 -11.68 8.13 -16.46
CA PHE A 54 -10.39 8.52 -17.03
C PHE A 54 -10.37 8.38 -18.56
N ARG A 55 -11.09 7.39 -19.11
CA ARG A 55 -11.13 7.14 -20.57
C ARG A 55 -12.14 8.03 -21.30
N GLY A 56 -13.25 8.38 -20.65
CA GLY A 56 -14.44 8.89 -21.31
C GLY A 56 -15.19 7.79 -22.05
N GLY A 57 -16.51 7.93 -22.22
CA GLY A 57 -17.36 6.93 -22.86
C GLY A 57 -18.76 6.86 -22.26
N SER A 58 -19.51 5.83 -22.64
CA SER A 58 -20.84 5.53 -22.10
C SER A 58 -20.81 4.31 -21.18
N GLU A 59 -21.47 4.40 -20.03
CA GLU A 59 -21.64 3.34 -19.05
C GLU A 59 -23.11 3.01 -18.86
N PHE A 60 -23.45 1.73 -18.88
CA PHE A 60 -24.77 1.22 -18.53
C PHE A 60 -24.67 0.37 -17.27
N THR A 61 -25.53 0.64 -16.31
CA THR A 61 -25.73 -0.19 -15.12
C THR A 61 -27.07 -0.89 -15.24
N VAL A 62 -27.05 -2.22 -15.32
CA VAL A 62 -28.22 -3.09 -15.41
C VAL A 62 -28.39 -3.80 -14.08
N SER A 63 -29.44 -3.47 -13.34
CA SER A 63 -29.73 -4.03 -12.01
C SER A 63 -30.71 -5.19 -12.09
N ASN A 64 -30.74 -6.03 -11.05
CA ASN A 64 -31.65 -7.19 -10.91
C ASN A 64 -31.60 -8.19 -12.08
N VAL A 65 -30.42 -8.37 -12.68
CA VAL A 65 -30.25 -9.35 -13.76
C VAL A 65 -30.45 -10.78 -13.25
N LYS A 66 -31.13 -11.61 -14.04
CA LYS A 66 -31.31 -13.04 -13.74
C LYS A 66 -30.05 -13.87 -14.01
N THR A 67 -29.18 -13.36 -14.86
CA THR A 67 -27.92 -13.99 -15.26
C THR A 67 -26.82 -12.94 -15.29
N THR A 68 -25.63 -13.33 -14.84
CA THR A 68 -24.44 -12.46 -14.81
C THR A 68 -23.50 -12.76 -15.97
N ASP A 69 -24.04 -13.32 -17.04
CA ASP A 69 -23.29 -13.64 -18.26
C ASP A 69 -22.90 -12.36 -18.99
N ALA A 70 -21.59 -12.08 -19.01
CA ALA A 70 -21.02 -10.90 -19.64
C ALA A 70 -21.26 -10.85 -21.16
N SER A 71 -21.38 -12.02 -21.82
CA SER A 71 -21.52 -12.12 -23.27
C SER A 71 -22.82 -11.48 -23.78
N LEU A 72 -23.86 -11.43 -22.95
CA LEU A 72 -25.13 -10.78 -23.27
C LEU A 72 -24.95 -9.26 -23.39
N GLY A 73 -24.20 -8.65 -22.47
CA GLY A 73 -23.87 -7.24 -22.50
C GLY A 73 -22.96 -6.89 -23.68
N GLU A 74 -21.95 -7.73 -23.93
CA GLU A 74 -21.04 -7.55 -25.07
C GLU A 74 -21.79 -7.58 -26.40
N LYS A 75 -22.67 -8.57 -26.56
CA LYS A 75 -23.50 -8.73 -27.76
C LYS A 75 -24.46 -7.56 -27.96
N ALA A 76 -25.16 -7.12 -26.90
CA ALA A 76 -26.10 -6.00 -26.98
C ALA A 76 -25.42 -4.70 -27.47
N VAL A 77 -24.16 -4.48 -27.10
CA VAL A 77 -23.38 -3.33 -27.61
C VAL A 77 -22.92 -3.59 -29.04
N HIS A 78 -22.39 -4.78 -29.35
CA HIS A 78 -21.91 -5.13 -30.68
C HIS A 78 -22.98 -5.09 -31.78
N ASP A 79 -24.23 -5.45 -31.44
CA ASP A 79 -25.36 -5.42 -32.37
C ASP A 79 -25.70 -3.99 -32.83
N VAL A 80 -25.32 -2.98 -32.04
CA VAL A 80 -25.55 -1.55 -32.35
C VAL A 80 -24.29 -0.88 -32.89
N VAL A 81 -23.14 -1.10 -32.24
CA VAL A 81 -21.86 -0.49 -32.60
C VAL A 81 -20.86 -1.59 -32.93
N ALA A 82 -20.83 -1.97 -34.20
CA ALA A 82 -19.91 -2.97 -34.72
C ALA A 82 -18.45 -2.52 -34.54
N GLY A 83 -17.62 -3.37 -33.92
CA GLY A 83 -16.20 -3.10 -33.67
C GLY A 83 -15.88 -2.35 -32.37
N SER A 84 -16.88 -1.94 -31.58
CA SER A 84 -16.65 -1.51 -30.19
C SER A 84 -16.08 -2.66 -29.36
N VAL A 85 -15.28 -2.37 -28.33
CA VAL A 85 -14.78 -3.40 -27.40
C VAL A 85 -15.40 -3.15 -26.03
N PRO A 86 -16.67 -3.55 -25.82
CA PRO A 86 -17.35 -3.30 -24.56
C PRO A 86 -16.66 -4.06 -23.42
N ARG A 87 -16.57 -3.43 -22.26
CA ARG A 87 -16.14 -4.08 -21.02
C ARG A 87 -17.35 -4.36 -20.17
N VAL A 88 -17.60 -5.64 -19.93
CA VAL A 88 -18.73 -6.07 -19.11
C VAL A 88 -18.21 -6.70 -17.83
N ALA A 89 -18.62 -6.14 -16.70
CA ALA A 89 -18.23 -6.61 -15.39
C ALA A 89 -19.46 -6.78 -14.51
N ASN A 90 -19.50 -7.86 -13.73
CA ASN A 90 -20.40 -7.96 -12.60
C ASN A 90 -19.86 -7.06 -11.49
N VAL A 91 -20.56 -5.95 -11.24
CA VAL A 91 -20.20 -5.03 -10.17
C VAL A 91 -20.88 -5.42 -8.87
N ALA A 92 -22.08 -6.02 -8.93
CA ALA A 92 -22.89 -6.24 -7.74
C ALA A 92 -23.87 -7.41 -7.74
N GLY A 93 -23.44 -8.66 -7.51
CA GLY A 93 -24.36 -9.78 -7.39
C GLY A 93 -25.21 -9.95 -8.66
N THR A 94 -26.40 -9.35 -8.69
CA THR A 94 -27.31 -9.21 -9.85
C THR A 94 -27.22 -7.86 -10.57
N THR A 95 -26.10 -7.15 -10.49
CA THR A 95 -25.88 -5.90 -11.24
C THR A 95 -24.69 -6.00 -12.16
N MET A 96 -24.94 -5.80 -13.45
CA MET A 96 -23.95 -5.79 -14.51
C MET A 96 -23.65 -4.35 -14.91
N ARG A 97 -22.36 -4.05 -15.10
CA ARG A 97 -21.89 -2.79 -15.66
C ARG A 97 -21.29 -3.04 -17.02
N ILE A 98 -21.74 -2.27 -18.00
CA ILE A 98 -21.30 -2.33 -19.40
C ILE A 98 -20.70 -0.97 -19.75
N GLN A 99 -19.41 -0.93 -20.05
CA GLN A 99 -18.72 0.28 -20.48
C GLN A 99 -18.36 0.15 -21.96
N THR A 100 -18.59 1.21 -22.72
CA THR A 100 -18.26 1.29 -24.14
C THR A 100 -17.78 2.69 -24.52
N ASP A 101 -17.33 2.84 -25.75
CA ASP A 101 -16.92 4.13 -26.30
C ASP A 101 -18.07 5.13 -26.32
N LYS A 102 -17.77 6.38 -26.69
CA LYS A 102 -18.79 7.43 -26.80
C LYS A 102 -19.89 6.99 -27.79
N LEU A 103 -21.12 6.98 -27.30
CA LEU A 103 -22.32 6.72 -28.09
C LEU A 103 -23.04 8.02 -28.46
N THR A 104 -23.78 7.98 -29.55
CA THR A 104 -24.86 8.93 -29.86
C THR A 104 -26.09 8.63 -29.00
N ASP A 105 -27.03 9.57 -28.92
CA ASP A 105 -28.28 9.39 -28.17
C ASP A 105 -29.08 8.20 -28.72
N ASP A 106 -29.15 8.06 -30.04
CA ASP A 106 -29.84 6.96 -30.72
C ASP A 106 -29.21 5.59 -30.42
N GLU A 107 -27.87 5.50 -30.45
CA GLU A 107 -27.15 4.28 -30.08
C GLU A 107 -27.35 3.95 -28.60
N THR A 108 -27.36 4.96 -27.74
CA THR A 108 -27.59 4.80 -26.29
C THR A 108 -28.97 4.19 -26.02
N ILE A 109 -30.01 4.68 -26.70
CA ILE A 109 -31.37 4.15 -26.60
C ILE A 109 -31.42 2.70 -27.09
N LYS A 110 -30.86 2.41 -28.27
CA LYS A 110 -30.86 1.05 -28.84
C LYS A 110 -30.11 0.06 -27.96
N ILE A 111 -28.96 0.46 -27.39
CA ILE A 111 -28.19 -0.39 -26.47
C ILE A 111 -28.99 -0.60 -25.17
N LYS A 112 -29.65 0.44 -24.65
CA LYS A 112 -30.51 0.31 -23.46
C LYS A 112 -31.61 -0.73 -23.69
N GLU A 113 -32.31 -0.65 -24.82
CA GLU A 113 -33.36 -1.61 -25.23
C GLU A 113 -32.81 -3.04 -25.47
N GLY A 114 -31.61 -3.14 -26.05
CA GLY A 114 -30.91 -4.40 -26.20
C GLY A 114 -30.59 -5.04 -24.85
N LEU A 115 -30.10 -4.24 -23.89
CA LEU A 115 -29.75 -4.69 -22.54
C LEU A 115 -30.99 -5.09 -21.72
N THR A 116 -32.10 -4.35 -21.80
CA THR A 116 -33.35 -4.73 -21.12
C THR A 116 -33.84 -6.08 -21.62
N THR A 117 -33.80 -6.30 -22.93
CA THR A 117 -34.21 -7.57 -23.56
C THR A 117 -33.24 -8.71 -23.22
N ALA A 118 -31.93 -8.47 -23.34
CA ALA A 118 -30.91 -9.50 -23.15
C ALA A 118 -30.86 -10.01 -21.70
N TYR A 119 -30.98 -9.12 -20.72
CA TYR A 119 -30.97 -9.49 -19.30
C TYR A 119 -32.36 -9.76 -18.72
N GLY A 120 -33.43 -9.51 -19.50
CA GLY A 120 -34.81 -9.73 -19.09
C GLY A 120 -35.26 -8.84 -17.93
N VAL A 121 -34.81 -7.58 -17.95
CA VAL A 121 -35.09 -6.55 -16.93
C VAL A 121 -35.97 -5.43 -17.50
N THR A 122 -36.48 -4.58 -16.63
CA THR A 122 -37.31 -3.42 -17.01
C THR A 122 -36.46 -2.19 -17.37
N ASP A 123 -37.04 -1.24 -18.09
CA ASP A 123 -36.34 -0.01 -18.51
C ASP A 123 -35.80 0.82 -17.34
N ASN A 124 -36.49 0.78 -16.20
CA ASN A 124 -36.10 1.48 -14.97
C ASN A 124 -34.88 0.83 -14.27
N GLU A 125 -34.53 -0.39 -14.64
CA GLU A 125 -33.39 -1.13 -14.08
C GLU A 125 -32.13 -0.95 -14.91
N VAL A 126 -32.21 -0.25 -16.04
CA VAL A 126 -31.06 0.12 -16.88
C VAL A 126 -30.82 1.62 -16.77
N THR A 127 -29.73 1.99 -16.13
CA THR A 127 -29.27 3.39 -16.05
C THR A 127 -28.13 3.61 -17.02
N SER A 128 -28.18 4.68 -17.81
CA SER A 128 -27.06 5.10 -18.67
C SER A 128 -26.41 6.35 -18.10
N THR A 129 -25.08 6.37 -18.07
CA THR A 129 -24.25 7.50 -17.66
C THR A 129 -23.22 7.76 -18.75
N PHE A 130 -23.09 9.00 -19.20
CA PHE A 130 -22.07 9.40 -20.17
C PHE A 130 -21.00 10.26 -19.50
N VAL A 131 -19.74 9.92 -19.76
CA VAL A 131 -18.59 10.71 -19.33
C VAL A 131 -17.91 11.32 -20.54
N GLY A 132 -17.94 12.65 -20.60
CA GLY A 132 -17.31 13.41 -21.69
C GLY A 132 -15.77 13.31 -21.69
N PRO A 133 -15.12 13.40 -22.86
CA PRO A 133 -13.66 13.32 -22.98
C PRO A 133 -12.93 14.47 -22.25
N THR A 134 -13.54 15.64 -22.16
CA THR A 134 -13.02 16.77 -21.36
C THR A 134 -13.01 16.45 -19.88
N TRP A 135 -14.10 15.86 -19.37
CA TRP A 135 -14.17 15.41 -17.98
C TRP A 135 -13.09 14.38 -17.67
N GLY A 136 -12.93 13.37 -18.53
CA GLY A 136 -11.91 12.33 -18.34
C GLY A 136 -10.49 12.88 -18.32
N ALA A 137 -10.16 13.78 -19.24
CA ALA A 137 -8.87 14.45 -19.27
C ALA A 137 -8.63 15.32 -18.03
N ASP A 138 -9.64 16.09 -17.61
CA ASP A 138 -9.54 16.96 -16.44
C ASP A 138 -9.38 16.16 -15.14
N VAL A 139 -10.17 15.08 -14.96
CA VAL A 139 -10.07 14.20 -13.79
C VAL A 139 -8.72 13.49 -13.75
N THR A 140 -8.25 12.97 -14.88
CA THR A 140 -6.90 12.35 -14.98
C THR A 140 -5.82 13.35 -14.56
N LYS A 141 -5.89 14.57 -15.08
CA LYS A 141 -4.94 15.64 -14.77
C LYS A 141 -4.98 16.02 -13.29
N GLN A 142 -6.17 16.19 -12.71
CA GLN A 142 -6.34 16.52 -11.29
C GLN A 142 -5.84 15.39 -10.38
N ALA A 143 -6.09 14.13 -10.72
CA ALA A 143 -5.58 12.98 -9.98
C ALA A 143 -4.05 12.94 -9.97
N LEU A 144 -3.42 13.16 -11.13
CA LEU A 144 -1.95 13.18 -11.24
C LEU A 144 -1.33 14.37 -10.53
N ILE A 145 -1.91 15.57 -10.67
CA ILE A 145 -1.49 16.77 -9.93
C ILE A 145 -1.64 16.53 -8.43
N GLY A 146 -2.77 15.99 -7.98
CA GLY A 146 -3.04 15.69 -6.58
C GLY A 146 -2.01 14.73 -5.99
N LEU A 147 -1.64 13.67 -6.71
CA LEU A 147 -0.59 12.73 -6.30
C LEU A 147 0.78 13.42 -6.19
N VAL A 148 1.19 14.18 -7.21
CA VAL A 148 2.48 14.88 -7.21
C VAL A 148 2.56 15.91 -6.09
N VAL A 149 1.50 16.72 -5.93
CA VAL A 149 1.40 17.71 -4.85
C VAL A 149 1.43 17.02 -3.49
N PHE A 150 0.70 15.92 -3.31
CA PHE A 150 0.74 15.14 -2.07
C PHE A 150 2.15 14.64 -1.76
N VAL A 151 2.84 14.01 -2.72
CA VAL A 151 4.21 13.50 -2.52
C VAL A 151 5.18 14.63 -2.21
N ALA A 152 5.04 15.78 -2.87
CA ALA A 152 5.85 16.97 -2.60
C ALA A 152 5.61 17.53 -1.20
N LEU A 153 4.34 17.69 -0.80
CA LEU A 153 3.97 18.17 0.54
C LEU A 153 4.39 17.19 1.63
N ALA A 154 4.19 15.88 1.42
CA ALA A 154 4.68 14.84 2.32
C ALA A 154 6.20 14.90 2.45
N THR A 155 6.93 15.07 1.34
CA THR A 155 8.39 15.23 1.36
C THR A 155 8.82 16.45 2.17
N VAL A 156 8.19 17.61 1.96
CA VAL A 156 8.46 18.83 2.73
C VAL A 156 8.15 18.64 4.20
N LEU A 157 6.98 18.08 4.53
CA LEU A 157 6.59 17.76 5.91
C LEU A 157 7.65 16.89 6.58
N MET A 158 8.09 15.82 5.92
CA MET A 158 9.07 14.88 6.46
C MET A 158 10.46 15.49 6.56
N ALA A 159 10.82 16.43 5.67
CA ALA A 159 12.06 17.21 5.76
C ALA A 159 12.05 18.15 6.98
N LEU A 160 10.96 18.88 7.18
CA LEU A 160 10.79 19.80 8.32
C LEU A 160 10.69 19.05 9.64
N TYR A 161 9.97 17.93 9.66
CA TYR A 161 9.74 17.14 10.86
C TYR A 161 11.02 16.44 11.32
N PHE A 162 11.73 15.74 10.43
CA PHE A 162 12.83 14.86 10.83
C PHE A 162 14.19 15.52 11.00
N ARG A 163 14.37 16.80 10.69
CA ARG A 163 15.63 17.60 10.84
C ARG A 163 16.91 17.02 10.22
N THR A 164 16.92 15.77 9.76
CA THR A 164 18.05 15.04 9.19
C THR A 164 17.62 14.50 7.83
N TRP A 165 18.29 14.95 6.76
CA TRP A 165 17.93 14.57 5.39
C TRP A 165 17.93 13.04 5.16
N LYS A 166 18.83 12.29 5.82
CA LYS A 166 18.90 10.83 5.73
C LYS A 166 17.65 10.15 6.29
N MET A 167 17.07 10.73 7.35
CA MET A 167 15.87 10.22 7.99
C MET A 167 14.66 10.48 7.08
N SER A 168 14.52 11.69 6.54
CA SER A 168 13.48 12.02 5.57
C SER A 168 13.56 11.16 4.31
N LEU A 169 14.76 10.97 3.74
CA LEU A 169 14.98 10.11 2.58
C LEU A 169 14.58 8.65 2.86
N SER A 170 14.89 8.16 4.06
CA SER A 170 14.53 6.81 4.51
C SER A 170 13.03 6.58 4.56
N ALA A 171 12.31 7.55 5.13
CA ALA A 171 10.87 7.51 5.21
C ALA A 171 10.19 7.64 3.83
N ILE A 172 10.69 8.53 2.96
CA ILE A 172 10.15 8.73 1.61
C ILE A 172 10.31 7.46 0.77
N ALA A 173 11.44 6.76 0.85
CA ALA A 173 11.58 5.51 0.09
C ALA A 173 10.60 4.44 0.55
N GLY A 174 10.32 4.33 1.87
CA GLY A 174 9.26 3.47 2.38
C GLY A 174 7.90 3.82 1.77
N MET A 175 7.54 5.11 1.77
CA MET A 175 6.31 5.59 1.14
C MET A 175 6.24 5.27 -0.37
N LEU A 176 7.35 5.44 -1.10
CA LEU A 176 7.41 5.10 -2.53
C LEU A 176 7.24 3.61 -2.77
N VAL A 177 7.87 2.75 -1.95
CA VAL A 177 7.67 1.29 -2.01
C VAL A 177 6.20 0.96 -1.84
N THR A 178 5.53 1.56 -0.86
CA THR A 178 4.08 1.40 -0.65
C THR A 178 3.29 1.82 -1.88
N MET A 179 3.58 2.99 -2.44
CA MET A 179 2.90 3.51 -3.62
C MET A 179 3.05 2.56 -4.82
N PHE A 180 4.28 2.17 -5.16
CA PHE A 180 4.56 1.33 -6.32
C PHE A 180 3.95 -0.06 -6.17
N ILE A 181 4.12 -0.72 -5.03
CA ILE A 181 3.58 -2.07 -4.84
C ILE A 181 2.05 -2.04 -4.83
N THR A 182 1.41 -1.04 -4.21
CA THR A 182 -0.05 -0.93 -4.21
C THR A 182 -0.57 -0.69 -5.63
N ALA A 183 0.08 0.18 -6.42
CA ALA A 183 -0.23 0.34 -7.84
C ALA A 183 0.01 -0.95 -8.64
N GLY A 184 1.11 -1.66 -8.39
CA GLY A 184 1.41 -2.94 -9.04
C GLY A 184 0.34 -4.00 -8.78
N VAL A 185 -0.23 -4.04 -7.57
CA VAL A 185 -1.35 -4.93 -7.25
C VAL A 185 -2.60 -4.54 -8.04
N TYR A 186 -2.85 -3.25 -8.31
CA TYR A 186 -3.92 -2.81 -9.21
C TYR A 186 -3.69 -3.16 -10.68
N ALA A 187 -2.43 -3.15 -11.13
CA ALA A 187 -2.13 -3.60 -12.48
C ALA A 187 -2.31 -5.12 -12.62
N LEU A 188 -1.98 -5.86 -11.55
CA LEU A 188 -2.14 -7.31 -11.50
C LEU A 188 -3.61 -7.71 -11.38
N SER A 189 -4.36 -7.06 -10.50
CA SER A 189 -5.78 -7.28 -10.34
C SER A 189 -6.54 -6.70 -11.53
N ASP A 190 -7.58 -7.36 -11.99
CA ASP A 190 -8.41 -6.82 -13.08
C ASP A 190 -9.38 -5.72 -12.58
N PHE A 191 -9.10 -5.14 -11.41
CA PHE A 191 -9.88 -4.06 -10.82
C PHE A 191 -9.64 -2.77 -11.59
N GLU A 192 -10.67 -1.93 -11.61
CA GLU A 192 -10.57 -0.63 -12.25
C GLU A 192 -9.87 0.39 -11.34
N VAL A 193 -8.97 1.16 -11.94
CA VAL A 193 -8.48 2.40 -11.33
C VAL A 193 -9.53 3.45 -11.62
N THR A 194 -10.29 3.81 -10.58
CA THR A 194 -11.32 4.85 -10.58
C THR A 194 -10.86 6.05 -9.73
N PRO A 195 -11.52 7.21 -9.79
CA PRO A 195 -11.21 8.34 -8.91
C PRO A 195 -11.30 7.98 -7.42
N SER A 196 -12.19 7.06 -7.04
CA SER A 196 -12.25 6.54 -5.67
C SER A 196 -11.03 5.71 -5.30
N ALA A 197 -10.46 4.92 -6.22
CA ALA A 197 -9.18 4.23 -6.00
C ALA A 197 -8.04 5.23 -5.75
N ILE A 198 -8.01 6.36 -6.46
CA ILE A 198 -7.01 7.44 -6.22
C ILE A 198 -7.15 8.03 -4.81
N ILE A 199 -8.38 8.26 -4.34
CA ILE A 199 -8.62 8.68 -2.96
C ILE A 199 -8.05 7.63 -1.99
N GLY A 200 -8.28 6.34 -2.26
CA GLY A 200 -7.70 5.23 -1.50
C GLY A 200 -6.17 5.28 -1.44
N PHE A 201 -5.50 5.52 -2.57
CA PHE A 201 -4.04 5.68 -2.60
C PHE A 201 -3.58 6.86 -1.74
N LEU A 202 -4.19 8.04 -1.86
CA LEU A 202 -3.79 9.21 -1.07
C LEU A 202 -4.04 9.00 0.43
N THR A 203 -5.15 8.37 0.79
CA THR A 203 -5.46 8.01 2.18
C THR A 203 -4.42 7.04 2.74
N VAL A 204 -4.01 6.04 1.96
CA VAL A 204 -3.09 5.03 2.47
C VAL A 204 -1.65 5.53 2.59
N LEU A 205 -1.24 6.45 1.70
CA LEU A 205 0.03 7.14 1.88
C LEU A 205 0.02 7.99 3.16
N SER A 206 -1.06 8.70 3.44
CA SER A 206 -1.23 9.47 4.70
C SER A 206 -1.15 8.57 5.93
N TYR A 207 -1.79 7.39 5.87
CA TYR A 207 -1.72 6.38 6.91
C TYR A 207 -0.29 5.86 7.12
N SER A 208 0.42 5.55 6.02
CA SER A 208 1.81 5.08 6.05
C SER A 208 2.77 6.12 6.64
N LEU A 209 2.53 7.41 6.40
CA LEU A 209 3.32 8.49 7.00
C LEU A 209 3.19 8.51 8.53
N TYR A 210 1.98 8.33 9.07
CA TYR A 210 1.78 8.30 10.52
C TYR A 210 2.55 7.17 11.21
N ASP A 211 2.49 5.95 10.67
CA ASP A 211 3.26 4.82 11.19
C ASP A 211 4.77 5.06 11.09
N THR A 212 5.22 5.62 9.96
CA THR A 212 6.64 5.97 9.75
C THR A 212 7.14 6.97 10.78
N VAL A 213 6.37 8.02 11.07
CA VAL A 213 6.69 9.03 12.10
C VAL A 213 6.91 8.39 13.46
N VAL A 214 6.01 7.50 13.89
CA VAL A 214 6.10 6.86 15.20
C VAL A 214 7.33 5.97 15.32
N VAL A 215 7.61 5.15 14.31
CA VAL A 215 8.80 4.28 14.29
C VAL A 215 10.08 5.12 14.31
N PHE A 216 10.10 6.20 13.54
CA PHE A 216 11.28 7.06 13.41
C PHE A 216 11.51 7.95 14.64
N ASP A 217 10.46 8.38 15.32
CA ASP A 217 10.56 9.01 16.62
C ASP A 217 11.16 8.06 17.65
N LYS A 218 10.74 6.79 17.66
CA LYS A 218 11.35 5.78 18.54
C LYS A 218 12.81 5.54 18.19
N ILE A 219 13.17 5.52 16.90
CA ILE A 219 14.57 5.44 16.47
C ILE A 219 15.36 6.64 17.00
N ARG A 220 14.82 7.85 16.88
CA ARG A 220 15.45 9.07 17.40
C ARG A 220 15.63 9.03 18.91
N GLU A 221 14.62 8.57 19.64
CA GLU A 221 14.67 8.41 21.09
C GLU A 221 15.77 7.41 21.50
N ASN A 222 15.81 6.23 20.89
CA ASN A 222 16.81 5.21 21.21
C ASN A 222 18.24 5.60 20.81
N THR A 223 18.40 6.52 19.86
CA THR A 223 19.71 6.95 19.35
C THR A 223 20.17 8.30 19.91
N ALA A 224 19.39 8.92 20.82
CA ALA A 224 19.71 10.23 21.39
C ALA A 224 21.01 10.22 22.21
N ASP A 225 21.22 9.19 23.03
CA ASP A 225 22.38 9.07 23.93
C ASP A 225 23.46 8.10 23.39
N LEU A 226 23.49 7.90 22.07
CA LEU A 226 24.37 6.90 21.48
C LEU A 226 25.87 7.22 21.68
N ASP A 227 26.23 8.50 21.77
CA ASP A 227 27.63 8.93 21.89
C ASP A 227 28.26 8.53 23.23
N SER A 228 27.45 8.39 24.29
CA SER A 228 27.87 7.95 25.61
C SER A 228 27.59 6.46 25.86
N SER A 229 26.65 5.87 25.12
CA SER A 229 26.31 4.45 25.23
C SER A 229 27.33 3.55 24.56
N THR A 230 27.72 2.48 25.27
CA THR A 230 28.57 1.38 24.77
C THR A 230 27.87 0.03 24.87
N ARG A 231 26.55 0.02 25.07
CA ARG A 231 25.76 -1.21 25.21
C ARG A 231 25.37 -1.82 23.86
N ARG A 232 24.97 -0.96 22.91
CA ARG A 232 24.48 -1.34 21.60
C ARG A 232 25.03 -0.41 20.52
N THR A 233 25.17 -0.94 19.31
CA THR A 233 25.54 -0.17 18.12
C THR A 233 24.34 0.62 17.59
N PHE A 234 24.58 1.61 16.72
CA PHE A 234 23.49 2.35 16.07
C PHE A 234 22.47 1.43 15.38
N GLY A 235 22.93 0.44 14.63
CA GLY A 235 22.04 -0.49 13.92
C GLY A 235 21.20 -1.34 14.86
N GLU A 236 21.75 -1.73 16.02
CA GLU A 236 21.02 -2.44 17.06
C GLU A 236 19.97 -1.56 17.75
N GLU A 237 20.25 -0.27 17.97
CA GLU A 237 19.27 0.67 18.54
C GLU A 237 18.13 0.97 17.55
N VAL A 238 18.44 1.09 16.25
CA VAL A 238 17.41 1.17 15.20
C VAL A 238 16.56 -0.10 15.18
N ASN A 239 17.19 -1.27 15.25
CA ASN A 239 16.47 -2.55 15.27
C ASN A 239 15.58 -2.68 16.52
N LEU A 240 16.08 -2.23 17.68
CA LEU A 240 15.31 -2.21 18.92
C LEU A 240 14.10 -1.30 18.82
N ALA A 241 14.25 -0.10 18.23
CA ALA A 241 13.15 0.84 18.05
C ALA A 241 12.02 0.25 17.20
N VAL A 242 12.36 -0.48 16.13
CA VAL A 242 11.40 -1.21 15.30
C VAL A 242 10.69 -2.28 16.12
N ASN A 243 11.43 -3.08 16.92
CA ASN A 243 10.81 -4.10 17.77
C ASN A 243 9.88 -3.50 18.85
N GLN A 244 10.27 -2.37 19.44
CA GLN A 244 9.46 -1.66 20.45
C GLN A 244 8.15 -1.12 19.91
N THR A 245 8.13 -0.72 18.64
CA THR A 245 6.96 -0.15 17.96
C THR A 245 6.12 -1.21 17.23
N LEU A 246 6.68 -2.40 16.98
CA LEU A 246 6.06 -3.48 16.20
C LEU A 246 4.63 -3.82 16.65
N VAL A 247 4.39 -4.00 17.95
CA VAL A 247 3.05 -4.32 18.46
C VAL A 247 2.07 -3.17 18.23
N ARG A 248 2.52 -1.92 18.37
CA ARG A 248 1.69 -0.74 18.11
C ARG A 248 1.34 -0.65 16.62
N SER A 249 2.32 -0.82 15.74
CA SER A 249 2.13 -0.80 14.29
C SER A 249 1.18 -1.91 13.84
N ILE A 250 1.36 -3.14 14.32
CA ILE A 250 0.45 -4.27 14.05
C ILE A 250 -0.96 -3.97 14.54
N ASN A 251 -1.13 -3.49 15.77
CA ASN A 251 -2.46 -3.18 16.30
C ASN A 251 -3.16 -2.08 15.48
N THR A 252 -2.42 -1.03 15.13
CA THR A 252 -2.95 0.08 14.32
C THR A 252 -3.33 -0.39 12.92
N MET A 253 -2.53 -1.27 12.32
CA MET A 253 -2.82 -1.93 11.04
C MET A 253 -4.07 -2.79 11.14
N MET A 254 -4.20 -3.61 12.19
CA MET A 254 -5.34 -4.48 12.39
C MET A 254 -6.65 -3.71 12.56
N VAL A 255 -6.65 -2.64 13.36
CA VAL A 255 -7.84 -1.79 13.57
C VAL A 255 -8.31 -1.16 12.26
N ALA A 256 -7.38 -0.76 11.38
CA ALA A 256 -7.70 -0.17 10.09
C ALA A 256 -8.11 -1.22 9.03
N ILE A 257 -7.41 -2.35 8.98
CA ILE A 257 -7.60 -3.34 7.92
C ILE A 257 -8.85 -4.20 8.12
N LEU A 258 -9.31 -4.42 9.35
CA LEU A 258 -10.46 -5.29 9.61
C LEU A 258 -11.77 -4.72 9.02
N PRO A 259 -12.15 -3.45 9.26
CA PRO A 259 -13.32 -2.85 8.61
C PRO A 259 -13.16 -2.75 7.09
N VAL A 260 -11.97 -2.35 6.62
CA VAL A 260 -11.69 -2.24 5.18
C VAL A 260 -11.77 -3.60 4.49
N GLY A 261 -11.24 -4.65 5.12
CA GLY A 261 -11.33 -6.03 4.66
C GLY A 261 -12.76 -6.54 4.69
N ALA A 262 -13.56 -6.20 5.70
CA ALA A 262 -14.98 -6.51 5.70
C ALA A 262 -15.70 -5.86 4.51
N ILE A 263 -15.41 -4.59 4.19
CA ILE A 263 -15.96 -3.94 2.99
C ILE A 263 -15.47 -4.64 1.72
N LEU A 264 -14.18 -4.98 1.63
CA LEU A 264 -13.58 -5.58 0.44
C LEU A 264 -14.08 -7.01 0.18
N PHE A 265 -14.25 -7.84 1.21
CA PHE A 265 -14.61 -9.25 1.03
C PHE A 265 -16.11 -9.51 1.23
N ILE A 266 -16.74 -8.88 2.23
CA ILE A 266 -18.16 -9.05 2.54
C ILE A 266 -18.98 -8.05 1.73
N GLY A 267 -18.60 -6.77 1.76
CA GLY A 267 -19.29 -5.71 1.03
C GLY A 267 -19.21 -5.88 -0.48
N ALA A 268 -18.04 -6.22 -1.03
CA ALA A 268 -17.90 -6.47 -2.46
C ALA A 268 -18.41 -7.85 -2.88
N GLY A 269 -18.24 -8.88 -2.04
CA GLY A 269 -18.60 -10.25 -2.37
C GLY A 269 -20.10 -10.54 -2.25
N LEU A 270 -20.80 -9.96 -1.26
CA LEU A 270 -22.22 -10.24 -0.98
C LEU A 270 -23.16 -9.09 -1.36
N LEU A 271 -22.72 -7.83 -1.19
CA LEU A 271 -23.57 -6.65 -1.41
C LEU A 271 -23.26 -5.92 -2.72
N GLY A 272 -22.13 -6.27 -3.35
CA GLY A 272 -21.86 -5.83 -4.70
C GLY A 272 -21.54 -4.33 -4.86
N ALA A 273 -21.00 -3.69 -3.83
CA ALA A 273 -20.67 -2.28 -3.96
C ALA A 273 -19.38 -2.08 -4.80
N GLY A 274 -19.50 -1.99 -6.13
CA GLY A 274 -18.35 -1.85 -7.06
C GLY A 274 -17.42 -0.67 -6.75
N THR A 275 -17.97 0.51 -6.47
CA THR A 275 -17.15 1.70 -6.14
C THR A 275 -16.46 1.60 -4.76
N LEU A 276 -17.11 0.97 -3.78
CA LEU A 276 -16.53 0.70 -2.45
C LEU A 276 -15.47 -0.40 -2.53
N ARG A 277 -15.63 -1.37 -3.42
CA ARG A 277 -14.64 -2.41 -3.74
C ARG A 277 -13.35 -1.79 -4.26
N ASP A 278 -13.45 -0.84 -5.19
CA ASP A 278 -12.28 -0.16 -5.75
C ASP A 278 -11.57 0.70 -4.70
N LEU A 279 -12.28 1.38 -3.81
CA LEU A 279 -11.64 2.13 -2.73
C LEU A 279 -10.98 1.20 -1.69
N SER A 280 -11.69 0.12 -1.31
CA SER A 280 -11.26 -0.77 -0.24
C SER A 280 -10.06 -1.63 -0.61
N LEU A 281 -9.86 -1.99 -1.88
CA LEU A 281 -8.65 -2.70 -2.32
C LEU A 281 -7.38 -1.85 -2.11
N ALA A 282 -7.40 -0.57 -2.52
CA ALA A 282 -6.28 0.36 -2.34
C ALA A 282 -5.93 0.52 -0.87
N LEU A 283 -6.93 0.71 -0.02
CA LEU A 283 -6.74 0.82 1.43
C LEU A 283 -6.21 -0.49 2.01
N PHE A 284 -6.79 -1.63 1.65
CA PHE A 284 -6.41 -2.94 2.20
C PHE A 284 -4.95 -3.28 1.90
N VAL A 285 -4.57 -3.21 0.62
CA VAL A 285 -3.21 -3.51 0.18
C VAL A 285 -2.25 -2.47 0.71
N GLY A 286 -2.57 -1.18 0.60
CA GLY A 286 -1.66 -0.13 1.02
C GLY A 286 -1.44 -0.10 2.54
N ILE A 287 -2.41 -0.51 3.36
CA ILE A 287 -2.23 -0.61 4.83
C ILE A 287 -1.21 -1.70 5.13
N LEU A 288 -1.35 -2.88 4.52
CA LEU A 288 -0.42 -4.01 4.69
C LEU A 288 1.00 -3.63 4.24
N ILE A 289 1.10 -3.14 3.00
CA ILE A 289 2.38 -2.79 2.41
C ILE A 289 2.98 -1.57 3.11
N GLY A 290 2.17 -0.61 3.53
CA GLY A 290 2.60 0.58 4.26
C GLY A 290 3.31 0.22 5.57
N THR A 291 2.65 -0.59 6.40
CA THR A 291 3.26 -1.08 7.65
C THR A 291 4.51 -1.92 7.37
N ALA A 292 4.48 -2.79 6.36
CA ALA A 292 5.65 -3.58 5.99
C ALA A 292 6.81 -2.71 5.48
N ALA A 293 6.55 -1.72 4.64
CA ALA A 293 7.56 -0.85 4.06
C ALA A 293 8.27 -0.01 5.13
N THR A 294 7.54 0.47 6.14
CA THR A 294 8.14 1.16 7.30
C THR A 294 9.15 0.27 8.03
N ILE A 295 8.74 -0.96 8.35
CA ILE A 295 9.50 -1.91 9.18
C ILE A 295 10.68 -2.53 8.42
N PHE A 296 10.44 -2.99 7.20
CA PHE A 296 11.39 -3.79 6.43
C PHE A 296 12.25 -2.97 5.46
N VAL A 297 11.81 -1.77 5.07
CA VAL A 297 12.55 -0.93 4.11
C VAL A 297 13.02 0.38 4.75
N ALA A 298 12.11 1.20 5.28
CA ALA A 298 12.45 2.55 5.73
C ALA A 298 13.46 2.54 6.90
N ALA A 299 13.18 1.80 7.98
CA ALA A 299 14.07 1.73 9.13
C ALA A 299 15.44 1.09 8.80
N PRO A 300 15.52 -0.05 8.08
CA PRO A 300 16.80 -0.60 7.63
C PRO A 300 17.56 0.33 6.67
N MET A 301 16.86 1.08 5.82
CA MET A 301 17.49 2.08 4.93
C MET A 301 18.12 3.22 5.71
N TYR A 302 17.46 3.68 6.77
CA TYR A 302 18.03 4.68 7.66
C TYR A 302 19.31 4.20 8.34
N ALA A 303 19.30 2.97 8.85
CA ALA A 303 20.50 2.34 9.41
C ALA A 303 21.63 2.25 8.37
N TRP A 304 21.30 1.83 7.14
CA TRP A 304 22.26 1.69 6.04
C TRP A 304 22.89 3.02 5.61
N LEU A 305 22.11 4.10 5.50
CA LEU A 305 22.60 5.42 5.09
C LEU A 305 23.55 6.07 6.13
N ARG A 306 23.45 5.66 7.40
CA ARG A 306 24.27 6.20 8.49
C ARG A 306 25.43 5.29 8.89
N GLN A 307 25.41 4.01 8.55
CA GLN A 307 26.41 3.03 9.03
C GLN A 307 27.88 3.42 8.79
N ASN A 308 28.16 4.21 7.75
CA ASN A 308 29.52 4.64 7.37
C ASN A 308 29.94 5.98 8.00
N GLU A 309 29.11 6.58 8.87
CA GLU A 309 29.46 7.83 9.55
C GLU A 309 30.62 7.61 10.54
N PRO A 310 31.71 8.41 10.49
CA PRO A 310 32.89 8.18 11.32
C PRO A 310 32.61 8.12 12.82
N ALA A 311 31.66 8.93 13.31
CA ALA A 311 31.25 8.92 14.71
C ALA A 311 30.61 7.58 15.10
N LEU A 312 29.73 7.04 14.24
CA LEU A 312 29.04 5.78 14.48
C LEU A 312 29.99 4.57 14.37
N VAL A 313 30.97 4.62 13.45
CA VAL A 313 32.01 3.59 13.34
C VAL A 313 32.87 3.56 14.61
N LYS A 314 33.30 4.73 15.12
CA LYS A 314 34.03 4.83 16.39
C LYS A 314 33.19 4.33 17.57
N GLN A 315 31.91 4.67 17.60
CA GLN A 315 30.99 4.21 18.64
C GLN A 315 30.85 2.68 18.61
N ALA A 316 30.66 2.09 17.43
CA ALA A 316 30.57 0.64 17.27
C ALA A 316 31.85 -0.06 17.74
N GLN A 317 33.03 0.47 17.41
CA GLN A 317 34.30 -0.06 17.92
C GLN A 317 34.39 -0.04 19.46
N ARG A 318 33.88 1.01 20.12
CA ARG A 318 33.83 1.09 21.59
C ARG A 318 32.88 0.03 22.19
N VAL A 319 31.75 -0.21 21.53
CA VAL A 319 30.79 -1.26 21.93
C VAL A 319 31.46 -2.64 21.82
N GLU A 320 32.12 -2.94 20.71
CA GLU A 320 32.81 -4.21 20.49
C GLU A 320 33.97 -4.43 21.47
N ARG A 321 34.77 -3.40 21.76
CA ARG A 321 35.82 -3.48 22.80
C ARG A 321 35.24 -3.80 24.17
N ARG A 322 34.16 -3.12 24.58
CA ARG A 322 33.49 -3.39 25.86
C ARG A 322 32.95 -4.83 25.92
N ARG A 323 32.39 -5.35 24.82
CA ARG A 323 31.91 -6.74 24.73
C ARG A 323 33.05 -7.73 24.89
N ALA A 324 34.18 -7.50 24.23
CA ALA A 324 35.37 -8.33 24.36
C ALA A 324 35.92 -8.32 25.80
N ASP A 325 36.00 -7.15 26.43
CA ASP A 325 36.46 -7.00 27.82
C ASP A 325 35.53 -7.72 28.81
N SER A 326 34.22 -7.64 28.62
CA SER A 326 33.24 -8.37 29.44
C SER A 326 33.36 -9.88 29.24
N ALA A 327 33.44 -10.37 27.99
CA ALA A 327 33.61 -11.79 27.71
C ALA A 327 34.92 -12.36 28.29
N ALA A 328 36.01 -11.60 28.23
CA ALA A 328 37.28 -11.99 28.83
C ALA A 328 37.19 -12.10 30.37
N LYS A 329 36.48 -11.18 31.03
CA LYS A 329 36.24 -11.23 32.48
C LYS A 329 35.39 -12.44 32.88
N ASP A 330 34.33 -12.73 32.12
CA ASP A 330 33.46 -13.87 32.37
C ASP A 330 34.21 -15.20 32.17
N ALA A 331 35.05 -15.28 31.13
CA ALA A 331 35.90 -16.44 30.89
C ALA A 331 36.96 -16.66 31.99
N ALA A 332 37.55 -15.58 32.51
CA ALA A 332 38.49 -15.64 33.63
C ALA A 332 37.80 -16.07 34.94
N ALA A 333 36.55 -15.64 35.18
CA ALA A 333 35.77 -16.06 36.34
C ALA A 333 35.28 -17.52 36.27
N ALA A 334 35.19 -18.09 35.06
CA ALA A 334 34.74 -19.47 34.83
C ALA A 334 35.85 -20.52 34.89
N GLN A 335 37.14 -20.12 34.96
CA GLN A 335 38.24 -21.06 35.18
C GLN A 335 38.26 -21.49 36.66
N PRO A 336 38.08 -22.79 36.97
CA PRO A 336 38.18 -23.25 38.36
C PRO A 336 39.62 -23.04 38.84
N ALA A 337 39.76 -22.49 40.05
CA ALA A 337 41.04 -22.42 40.73
C ALA A 337 41.61 -23.85 40.81
N GLN A 338 42.63 -24.14 39.99
CA GLN A 338 43.41 -25.36 40.10
C GLN A 338 44.16 -25.26 41.43
N ALA A 339 43.65 -25.96 42.43
CA ALA A 339 44.31 -26.24 43.71
C ALA A 339 45.06 -27.57 43.61
#